data_AF-A0A9X3XCX4-F1
#
_entry.id   AF-A0A9X3XCX4-F1
#
_cell.length_a   1.000
_cell.length_b   1.000
_cell.length_c   1.000
_cell.angle_alpha   90.00
_cell.angle_beta   90.00
_cell.angle_gamma   90.00
#
_symmetry.space_group_name_H-M   'P 1'
#
loop_
_entity.id
_entity.type
_entity.pdbx_description
1 polymer ?
#
loop_
_entity_poly.entity_id
_entity_poly.type
_entity_poly.pdbx_seq_one_letter_code
_entity_poly.pdbx_strand_id
1 'polypeptide(L)'
;MALDLTTLSPDVRAAFIKDGERFGSEDTLDQANQTLNAYLTHGSKLAPFGFVAEDAAELKDARDALIEAGIGRVSKRTSKKVDTAAHAAAIRDGQAIRLRARSVLAGAKRALLLAGKVDAVQKIDVLLGLDSVASDDAEGLAKQLDALRTALKEPVVAEAAKTRGGPQAALDLESRAQALRDAAKSKAEPRGTPVETETLDLIDGIIVSLTRTAREAADAAARELGEPAIATAFELSALYKRHAKKKAEEPK
;
A
#
# COMPACT_ATOMS: atom_id res chain seq x y z
N MET A 1 -4.40 12.98 -25.85
CA MET A 1 -5.04 13.95 -24.90
C MET A 1 -5.32 13.15 -23.65
N ALA A 2 -5.27 13.71 -22.44
CA ALA A 2 -5.48 12.87 -21.25
C ALA A 2 -6.83 12.12 -21.33
N LEU A 3 -6.80 10.80 -21.10
CA LEU A 3 -7.97 9.93 -21.16
C LEU A 3 -8.99 10.37 -20.10
N ASP A 4 -10.16 10.85 -20.52
CA ASP A 4 -11.21 11.30 -19.59
C ASP A 4 -12.18 10.16 -19.26
N LEU A 5 -11.88 9.45 -18.17
CA LEU A 5 -12.67 8.33 -17.65
C LEU A 5 -14.05 8.73 -17.09
N THR A 6 -14.35 10.04 -16.99
CA THR A 6 -15.62 10.56 -16.44
C THR A 6 -16.72 10.70 -17.49
N THR A 7 -16.36 10.59 -18.78
CA THR A 7 -17.30 10.70 -19.90
C THR A 7 -17.99 9.37 -20.25
N LEU A 8 -17.47 8.25 -19.72
CA LEU A 8 -18.00 6.92 -19.98
C LEU A 8 -19.31 6.68 -19.21
N SER A 9 -20.30 6.11 -19.91
CA SER A 9 -21.54 5.68 -19.25
C SER A 9 -21.27 4.59 -18.20
N PRO A 10 -22.10 4.47 -17.15
CA PRO A 10 -21.92 3.45 -16.11
C PRO A 10 -21.84 2.02 -16.67
N ASP A 11 -22.65 1.71 -17.68
CA ASP A 11 -22.69 0.39 -18.31
C ASP A 11 -21.39 0.07 -19.07
N VAL A 12 -20.83 1.06 -19.78
CA VAL A 12 -19.55 0.93 -20.49
C VAL A 12 -18.39 0.78 -19.51
N ARG A 13 -18.39 1.55 -18.41
CA ARG A 13 -17.39 1.41 -17.34
C ARG A 13 -17.41 0.01 -16.74
N ALA A 14 -18.60 -0.53 -16.44
CA ALA A 14 -18.74 -1.88 -15.89
C ALA A 14 -18.25 -2.97 -16.86
N ALA A 15 -18.51 -2.81 -18.16
CA ALA A 15 -18.03 -3.74 -19.18
C ALA A 15 -16.50 -3.75 -19.26
N PHE A 16 -15.87 -2.58 -19.29
CA PHE A 16 -14.40 -2.48 -19.31
C PHE A 16 -13.77 -2.99 -18.02
N ILE A 17 -14.28 -2.65 -16.85
CA ILE A 17 -13.78 -3.18 -15.57
C ILE A 17 -13.78 -4.71 -15.60
N LYS A 18 -14.89 -5.33 -16.00
CA LYS A 18 -15.01 -6.79 -16.08
C LYS A 18 -14.00 -7.43 -17.04
N ASP A 19 -13.66 -6.73 -18.12
CA ASP A 19 -12.67 -7.20 -19.09
C ASP A 19 -11.25 -7.00 -18.58
N GLY A 20 -10.96 -5.90 -17.89
CA GLY A 20 -9.64 -5.62 -17.30
C GLY A 20 -9.31 -6.51 -16.10
N GLU A 21 -10.29 -6.84 -15.25
CA GLU A 21 -10.13 -7.75 -14.10
C GLU A 21 -9.53 -9.13 -14.48
N ARG A 22 -9.66 -9.52 -15.76
CA ARG A 22 -9.19 -10.82 -16.27
C ARG A 22 -7.70 -10.84 -16.64
N PHE A 23 -7.07 -9.68 -16.78
CA PHE A 23 -5.70 -9.56 -17.26
C PHE A 23 -4.86 -8.76 -16.25
N GLY A 24 -3.58 -9.13 -16.11
CA GLY A 24 -2.68 -8.35 -15.27
C GLY A 24 -2.25 -7.07 -16.00
N SER A 25 -2.14 -5.95 -15.26
CA SER A 25 -1.72 -4.66 -15.83
C SER A 25 -0.35 -4.67 -16.53
N GLU A 26 0.51 -5.65 -16.22
CA GLU A 26 1.79 -5.84 -16.92
C GLU A 26 1.58 -6.45 -18.31
N ASP A 27 0.72 -7.47 -18.42
CA ASP A 27 0.39 -8.12 -19.68
C ASP A 27 -0.40 -7.18 -20.62
N THR A 28 -1.29 -6.35 -20.07
CA THR A 28 -2.03 -5.33 -20.84
C THR A 28 -1.11 -4.24 -21.37
N LEU A 29 -0.15 -3.78 -20.55
CA LEU A 29 0.86 -2.79 -20.96
C LEU A 29 1.78 -3.33 -22.04
N ASP A 30 2.25 -4.57 -21.89
CA ASP A 30 3.06 -5.25 -22.91
C ASP A 30 2.28 -5.38 -24.23
N GLN A 31 1.01 -5.76 -24.16
CA GLN A 31 0.15 -5.83 -25.34
C GLN A 31 -0.06 -4.47 -26.00
N ALA A 32 -0.32 -3.42 -25.22
CA ALA A 32 -0.50 -2.07 -25.74
C ALA A 32 0.75 -1.61 -26.50
N ASN A 33 1.93 -1.85 -25.93
CA ASN A 33 3.20 -1.53 -26.59
C ASN A 33 3.41 -2.33 -27.88
N GLN A 34 3.11 -3.64 -27.87
CA GLN A 34 3.18 -4.47 -29.07
C GLN A 34 2.26 -3.94 -30.17
N THR A 35 1.01 -3.65 -29.85
CA THR A 35 0.01 -3.14 -30.80
C THR A 35 0.38 -1.76 -31.34
N LEU A 36 0.86 -0.84 -30.50
CA LEU A 36 1.31 0.49 -30.94
C LEU A 36 2.55 0.40 -31.84
N ASN A 37 3.49 -0.49 -31.55
CA ASN A 37 4.66 -0.71 -32.41
C ASN A 37 4.26 -1.30 -33.77
N ALA A 38 3.32 -2.24 -33.80
CA ALA A 38 2.76 -2.78 -35.04
C ALA A 38 2.04 -1.69 -35.85
N TYR A 39 1.31 -0.80 -35.18
CA TYR A 39 0.62 0.33 -35.79
C TYR A 39 1.57 1.30 -36.51
N LEU A 40 2.78 1.54 -35.99
CA LEU A 40 3.78 2.37 -36.68
C LEU A 40 4.15 1.84 -38.07
N THR A 41 4.06 0.52 -38.28
CA THR A 41 4.47 -0.14 -39.53
C THR A 41 3.30 -0.40 -40.46
N HIS A 42 2.14 -0.77 -39.90
CA HIS A 42 0.99 -1.27 -40.67
C HIS A 42 -0.30 -0.45 -40.46
N GLY A 43 -0.29 0.57 -39.60
CA GLY A 43 -1.50 1.27 -39.15
C GLY A 43 -2.29 1.94 -40.28
N SER A 44 -1.62 2.48 -41.30
CA SER A 44 -2.30 3.06 -42.46
C SER A 44 -3.12 2.04 -43.25
N LYS A 45 -2.79 0.74 -43.16
CA LYS A 45 -3.52 -0.35 -43.82
C LYS A 45 -4.75 -0.81 -43.01
N LEU A 46 -4.86 -0.42 -41.75
CA LEU A 46 -5.97 -0.81 -40.86
C LEU A 46 -7.16 0.14 -40.92
N ALA A 47 -6.96 1.40 -41.29
CA ALA A 47 -8.02 2.42 -41.30
C ALA A 47 -9.25 2.00 -42.14
N PRO A 48 -9.12 1.39 -43.34
CA PRO A 48 -10.27 0.91 -44.10
C PRO A 48 -11.05 -0.24 -43.41
N PHE A 49 -10.44 -0.88 -42.41
CA PHE A 49 -10.98 -2.05 -41.69
C PHE A 49 -11.41 -1.70 -40.25
N GLY A 50 -11.54 -0.41 -39.93
CA GLY A 50 -12.16 0.04 -38.69
C GLY A 50 -11.22 0.27 -37.51
N PHE A 51 -9.90 0.38 -37.74
CA PHE A 51 -8.96 0.85 -36.72
C PHE A 51 -8.16 2.06 -37.22
N VAL A 52 -8.51 3.24 -36.72
CA VAL A 52 -8.04 4.54 -37.21
C VAL A 52 -6.96 5.15 -36.30
N ALA A 53 -6.46 6.34 -36.67
CA ALA A 53 -5.40 7.00 -35.91
C ALA A 53 -5.88 7.46 -34.53
N GLU A 54 -7.16 7.78 -34.41
CA GLU A 54 -7.84 8.14 -33.16
C GLU A 54 -7.82 6.96 -32.18
N ASP A 55 -8.12 5.74 -32.62
CA ASP A 55 -8.10 4.53 -31.77
C ASP A 55 -6.67 4.23 -31.27
N ALA A 56 -5.67 4.41 -32.15
CA ALA A 56 -4.27 4.27 -31.78
C ALA A 56 -3.81 5.35 -30.78
N ALA A 57 -4.34 6.58 -30.91
CA ALA A 57 -4.10 7.65 -29.95
C ALA A 57 -4.75 7.35 -28.60
N GLU A 58 -5.99 6.83 -28.59
CA GLU A 58 -6.68 6.42 -27.37
C GLU A 58 -5.95 5.27 -26.67
N LEU A 59 -5.46 4.28 -27.42
CA LEU A 59 -4.64 3.19 -26.87
C LEU A 59 -3.36 3.71 -26.22
N LYS A 60 -2.72 4.71 -26.84
CA LYS A 60 -1.52 5.36 -26.31
C LYS A 60 -1.84 6.12 -25.02
N ASP A 61 -2.92 6.91 -25.01
CA ASP A 61 -3.35 7.67 -23.85
C ASP A 61 -3.73 6.73 -22.68
N ALA A 62 -4.41 5.61 -22.96
CA ALA A 62 -4.73 4.58 -21.95
C ALA A 62 -3.48 3.87 -21.39
N ARG A 63 -2.52 3.53 -22.25
CA ARG A 63 -1.22 2.97 -21.81
C ARG A 63 -0.48 3.94 -20.89
N ASP A 64 -0.41 5.21 -21.26
CA ASP A 64 0.30 6.23 -20.48
C ASP A 64 -0.37 6.45 -19.12
N ALA A 65 -1.72 6.43 -19.08
CA ALA A 65 -2.49 6.45 -17.84
C ALA A 65 -2.22 5.21 -16.96
N LEU A 66 -2.08 4.02 -17.55
CA LEU A 66 -1.75 2.80 -16.82
C LEU A 66 -0.35 2.86 -16.20
N ILE A 67 0.63 3.41 -16.92
CA ILE A 67 2.00 3.63 -16.41
C ILE A 67 1.96 4.57 -15.20
N GLU A 68 1.26 5.70 -15.33
CA GLU A 68 1.14 6.69 -14.25
C GLU A 68 0.47 6.09 -13.00
N ALA A 69 -0.63 5.36 -13.18
CA ALA A 69 -1.33 4.67 -12.10
C ALA A 69 -0.47 3.56 -11.45
N GLY A 70 0.32 2.84 -12.25
CA GLY A 70 1.27 1.82 -11.80
C GLY A 70 2.37 2.38 -10.89
N ILE A 71 2.94 3.54 -11.24
CA ILE A 71 3.95 4.26 -10.43
C ILE A 71 3.36 4.68 -9.07
N GLY A 72 2.09 5.12 -9.07
CA GLY A 72 1.34 5.43 -7.85
C GLY A 72 1.22 4.23 -6.90
N ARG A 73 0.93 3.03 -7.44
CA ARG A 73 0.78 1.79 -6.65
C ARG A 73 2.09 1.37 -5.98
N VAL A 74 3.22 1.45 -6.68
CA VAL A 74 4.56 1.09 -6.15
C VAL A 74 4.97 2.05 -5.03
N SER A 75 4.77 3.34 -5.23
CA SER A 75 5.06 4.38 -4.24
C SER A 75 4.23 4.16 -2.96
N LYS A 76 2.92 3.92 -3.10
CA LYS A 76 2.02 3.62 -1.96
C LYS A 76 2.34 2.30 -1.27
N ARG A 77 2.76 1.27 -2.00
CA ARG A 77 3.18 -0.01 -1.42
C ARG A 77 4.45 0.16 -0.59
N THR A 78 5.37 1.01 -1.06
CA THR A 78 6.62 1.32 -0.37
C THR A 78 6.36 2.14 0.89
N SER A 79 5.54 3.20 0.82
CA SER A 79 5.15 3.97 2.00
C SER A 79 4.45 3.09 3.04
N LYS A 80 3.51 2.23 2.63
CA LYS A 80 2.84 1.26 3.52
C LYS A 80 3.81 0.33 4.25
N LYS A 81 4.87 -0.14 3.57
CA LYS A 81 5.89 -0.99 4.18
C LYS A 81 6.68 -0.20 5.23
N VAL A 82 7.00 1.06 4.94
CA VAL A 82 7.67 1.99 5.86
C VAL A 82 6.77 2.27 7.07
N ASP A 83 5.49 2.56 6.88
CA ASP A 83 4.54 2.85 7.98
C ASP A 83 4.32 1.63 8.88
N THR A 84 4.26 0.43 8.30
CA THR A 84 4.14 -0.82 9.08
C THR A 84 5.40 -1.06 9.92
N ALA A 85 6.59 -0.81 9.37
CA ALA A 85 7.84 -0.93 10.10
C ALA A 85 7.97 0.14 11.20
N ALA A 86 7.57 1.38 10.91
CA ALA A 86 7.56 2.48 11.86
C ALA A 86 6.59 2.21 13.02
N HIS A 87 5.39 1.70 12.75
CA HIS A 87 4.45 1.28 13.79
C HIS A 87 5.01 0.15 14.67
N ALA A 88 5.61 -0.87 14.07
CA ALA A 88 6.24 -1.96 14.82
C ALA A 88 7.45 -1.50 15.66
N ALA A 89 8.20 -0.51 15.18
CA ALA A 89 9.27 0.12 15.95
C ALA A 89 8.70 0.95 17.12
N ALA A 90 7.65 1.74 16.89
CA ALA A 90 6.99 2.54 17.93
C ALA A 90 6.44 1.68 19.07
N ILE A 91 5.82 0.53 18.77
CA ILE A 91 5.36 -0.43 19.79
C ILE A 91 6.53 -0.98 20.61
N ARG A 92 7.61 -1.42 19.96
CA ARG A 92 8.80 -1.95 20.66
C ARG A 92 9.45 -0.89 21.55
N ASP A 93 9.62 0.33 21.03
CA ASP A 93 10.18 1.45 21.79
C ASP A 93 9.26 1.82 22.98
N GLY A 94 7.95 1.81 22.77
CA GLY A 94 6.93 2.01 23.81
C GLY A 94 7.03 0.97 24.92
N GLN A 95 7.16 -0.31 24.57
CA GLN A 95 7.34 -1.40 25.55
C GLN A 95 8.66 -1.27 26.32
N ALA A 96 9.74 -0.92 25.63
CA ALA A 96 11.04 -0.71 26.24
C ALA A 96 11.01 0.46 27.25
N ILE A 97 10.40 1.59 26.88
CA ILE A 97 10.31 2.73 27.79
C ILE A 97 9.37 2.47 28.97
N ARG A 98 8.28 1.72 28.76
CA ARG A 98 7.40 1.24 29.83
C ARG A 98 8.17 0.44 30.86
N LEU A 99 9.00 -0.52 30.42
CA LEU A 99 9.80 -1.35 31.32
C LEU A 99 10.80 -0.49 32.12
N ARG A 100 11.47 0.45 31.45
CA ARG A 100 12.40 1.38 32.10
C ARG A 100 11.69 2.24 33.16
N ALA A 101 10.54 2.84 32.83
CA ALA A 101 9.76 3.64 33.76
C ALA A 101 9.27 2.85 34.98
N ARG A 102 8.84 1.60 34.78
CA ARG A 102 8.46 0.69 35.88
C ARG A 102 9.64 0.40 36.81
N SER A 103 10.84 0.21 36.25
CA SER A 103 12.07 0.04 37.05
C SER A 103 12.37 1.27 37.90
N VAL A 104 12.24 2.48 37.33
CA VAL A 104 12.42 3.75 38.07
C VAL A 104 11.40 3.88 39.20
N LEU A 105 10.12 3.58 38.93
CA LEU A 105 9.06 3.59 39.95
C LEU A 105 9.29 2.55 41.05
N ALA A 106 9.78 1.36 40.73
CA ALA A 106 10.16 0.35 41.73
C ALA A 106 11.32 0.85 42.61
N GLY A 107 12.31 1.54 42.03
CA GLY A 107 13.39 2.19 42.77
C GLY A 107 12.90 3.32 43.68
N ALA A 108 11.97 4.15 43.18
CA ALA A 108 11.34 5.23 43.96
C ALA A 108 10.47 4.65 45.10
N LYS A 109 9.71 3.59 44.84
CA LYS A 109 8.92 2.85 45.84
C LYS A 109 9.80 2.40 47.00
N ARG A 110 10.96 1.78 46.71
CA ARG A 110 11.90 1.35 47.75
C ARG A 110 12.39 2.52 48.61
N ALA A 111 12.69 3.66 48.00
CA ALA A 111 13.12 4.85 48.72
C ALA A 111 12.00 5.43 49.61
N LEU A 112 10.78 5.47 49.09
CA LEU A 112 9.60 5.94 49.83
C LEU A 112 9.25 5.03 51.00
N LEU A 113 9.40 3.72 50.84
CA LEU A 113 9.21 2.75 51.91
C LEU A 113 10.20 3.00 53.07
N LEU A 114 11.49 3.20 52.75
CA LEU A 114 12.51 3.53 53.76
C LEU A 114 12.25 4.88 54.44
N ALA A 115 11.60 5.82 53.75
CA ALA A 115 11.21 7.12 54.28
C ALA A 115 9.85 7.12 55.01
N GLY A 116 9.21 5.95 55.16
CA GLY A 116 7.92 5.81 55.86
C GLY A 116 6.71 6.41 55.11
N LYS A 117 6.83 6.67 53.80
CA LYS A 117 5.77 7.26 52.97
C LYS A 117 4.83 6.18 52.40
N VAL A 118 4.08 5.53 53.29
CA VAL A 118 3.26 4.34 52.98
C VAL A 118 2.18 4.61 51.92
N ASP A 119 1.51 5.77 51.97
CA ASP A 119 0.46 6.12 50.99
C ASP A 119 1.00 6.20 49.56
N ALA A 120 2.20 6.79 49.38
CA ALA A 120 2.84 6.89 48.07
C ALA A 120 3.31 5.52 47.56
N VAL A 121 3.74 4.64 48.46
CA VAL A 121 4.09 3.24 48.13
C VAL A 121 2.87 2.48 47.63
N GLN A 122 1.73 2.60 48.32
CA GLN A 122 0.49 1.92 47.94
C GLN A 122 -0.04 2.39 46.58
N LYS A 123 0.04 3.69 46.28
CA LYS A 123 -0.31 4.24 44.96
C LYS A 123 0.57 3.66 43.84
N ILE A 124 1.88 3.57 44.06
CA ILE A 124 2.80 2.97 43.08
C ILE A 124 2.45 1.48 42.88
N ASP A 125 2.12 0.74 43.94
CA ASP A 125 1.76 -0.67 43.84
C ASP A 125 0.48 -0.92 43.06
N VAL A 126 -0.55 -0.12 43.31
CA VAL A 126 -1.81 -0.20 42.55
C VAL A 126 -1.55 0.05 41.07
N LEU A 127 -0.78 1.08 40.73
CA LEU A 127 -0.43 1.40 39.34
C LEU A 127 0.40 0.28 38.69
N LEU A 128 1.44 -0.21 39.37
CA LEU A 128 2.29 -1.26 38.82
C LEU A 128 1.56 -2.60 38.65
N GLY A 129 0.52 -2.85 39.46
CA GLY A 129 -0.38 -3.99 39.34
C GLY A 129 -1.35 -3.88 38.17
N LEU A 130 -2.03 -2.73 38.03
CA LEU A 130 -2.95 -2.45 36.92
C LEU A 130 -2.26 -2.51 35.55
N ASP A 131 -1.05 -1.96 35.46
CA ASP A 131 -0.27 -1.97 34.23
C ASP A 131 0.77 -3.09 34.22
N SER A 132 0.46 -4.29 34.74
CA SER A 132 1.42 -5.40 34.81
C SER A 132 1.78 -5.96 33.42
N VAL A 133 0.79 -6.06 32.53
CA VAL A 133 0.96 -6.52 31.14
C VAL A 133 0.99 -5.30 30.20
N ALA A 134 1.88 -5.33 29.20
CA ALA A 134 1.89 -4.28 28.17
C ALA A 134 0.69 -4.47 27.25
N SER A 135 -0.01 -3.39 26.90
CA SER A 135 -1.02 -3.48 25.84
C SER A 135 -0.35 -3.78 24.49
N ASP A 136 -1.02 -4.62 23.69
CA ASP A 136 -0.60 -4.99 22.34
C ASP A 136 -1.05 -3.99 21.27
N ASP A 137 -1.85 -2.98 21.66
CA ASP A 137 -2.36 -1.94 20.79
C ASP A 137 -1.73 -0.57 21.11
N ALA A 138 -1.52 0.26 20.08
CA ALA A 138 -0.77 1.52 20.23
C ALA A 138 -1.46 2.50 21.19
N GLU A 139 -2.79 2.52 21.22
CA GLU A 139 -3.59 3.43 22.04
C GLU A 139 -3.59 2.99 23.51
N GLY A 140 -3.79 1.70 23.76
CA GLY A 140 -3.67 1.11 25.09
C GLY A 140 -2.27 1.26 25.65
N LEU A 141 -1.23 1.02 24.86
CA LEU A 141 0.16 1.23 25.29
C LEU A 141 0.44 2.71 25.59
N ALA A 142 -0.03 3.64 24.76
CA ALA A 142 0.12 5.08 25.02
C ALA A 142 -0.55 5.51 26.35
N LYS A 143 -1.74 4.99 26.65
CA LYS A 143 -2.43 5.23 27.94
C LYS A 143 -1.62 4.71 29.13
N GLN A 144 -1.00 3.54 29.01
CA GLN A 144 -0.10 3.02 30.04
C GLN A 144 1.13 3.92 30.24
N LEU A 145 1.71 4.45 29.16
CA LEU A 145 2.83 5.38 29.27
C LEU A 145 2.44 6.69 29.97
N ASP A 146 1.25 7.22 29.69
CA ASP A 146 0.73 8.42 30.38
C ASP A 146 0.46 8.18 31.87
N ALA A 147 -0.07 7.01 32.22
CA ALA A 147 -0.32 6.64 33.62
C ALA A 147 0.99 6.58 34.42
N LEU A 148 2.03 5.94 33.86
CA LEU A 148 3.37 5.92 34.45
C LEU A 148 4.01 7.31 34.54
N ARG A 149 3.82 8.14 33.51
CA ARG A 149 4.30 9.53 33.51
C ARG A 149 3.64 10.35 34.61
N THR A 150 2.33 10.18 34.79
CA THR A 150 1.55 10.90 35.82
C THR A 150 2.07 10.56 37.21
N ALA A 151 2.33 9.29 37.50
CA ALA A 151 2.92 8.87 38.77
C ALA A 151 4.34 9.40 38.99
N LEU A 152 5.18 9.44 37.95
CA LEU A 152 6.53 10.02 38.05
C LEU A 152 6.53 11.55 38.27
N LYS A 153 5.42 12.23 37.97
CA LYS A 153 5.24 13.66 38.20
C LYS A 153 4.61 14.00 39.55
N GLU A 154 4.08 13.02 40.29
CA GLU A 154 3.55 13.26 41.63
C GLU A 154 4.68 13.77 42.55
N PRO A 155 4.55 14.93 43.24
CA PRO A 155 5.68 15.60 43.88
C PRO A 155 6.53 14.71 44.81
N VAL A 156 5.86 13.86 45.59
CA VAL A 156 6.52 12.93 46.53
C VAL A 156 7.30 11.84 45.79
N VAL A 157 6.76 11.34 44.68
CA VAL A 157 7.39 10.31 43.84
C VAL A 157 8.50 10.92 42.98
N ALA A 158 8.29 12.13 42.46
CA ALA A 158 9.26 12.87 41.66
C ALA A 158 10.54 13.15 42.45
N GLU A 159 10.43 13.60 43.70
CA GLU A 159 11.59 13.79 44.57
C GLU A 159 12.30 12.46 44.87
N ALA A 160 11.56 11.38 45.14
CA ALA A 160 12.15 10.06 45.32
C ALA A 160 12.80 9.49 44.03
N ALA A 161 12.31 9.86 42.85
CA ALA A 161 12.81 9.41 41.55
C ALA A 161 13.91 10.32 40.97
N LYS A 162 14.14 11.51 41.53
CA LYS A 162 15.02 12.55 41.01
C LYS A 162 16.43 12.07 40.65
N THR A 163 17.07 11.34 41.56
CA THR A 163 18.42 10.77 41.36
C THR A 163 18.41 9.38 40.71
N ARG A 164 17.22 8.85 40.37
CA ARG A 164 17.02 7.50 39.82
C ARG A 164 16.58 7.53 38.35
N GLY A 165 16.74 8.67 37.67
CA GLY A 165 16.35 8.84 36.28
C GLY A 165 14.87 9.18 36.06
N GLY A 166 14.12 9.55 37.12
CA GLY A 166 12.72 9.99 37.03
C GLY A 166 12.46 11.11 36.03
N PRO A 167 13.25 12.21 36.02
CA PRO A 167 13.04 13.30 35.06
C PRO A 167 13.18 12.86 33.60
N GLN A 168 14.22 12.08 33.28
CA GLN A 168 14.43 11.57 31.92
C GLN A 168 13.33 10.59 31.52
N ALA A 169 12.93 9.69 32.42
CA ALA A 169 11.85 8.74 32.15
C ALA A 169 10.52 9.46 31.86
N ALA A 170 10.20 10.54 32.57
CA ALA A 170 8.98 11.32 32.32
C ALA A 170 8.96 12.00 30.94
N LEU A 171 10.11 12.49 30.46
CA LEU A 171 10.26 13.06 29.11
C LEU A 171 10.16 11.99 28.03
N ASP A 172 10.87 10.87 28.23
CA ASP A 172 10.86 9.75 27.28
C ASP A 172 9.45 9.15 27.14
N LEU A 173 8.70 9.01 28.25
CA LEU A 173 7.31 8.52 28.24
C LEU A 173 6.37 9.42 27.42
N GLU A 174 6.49 10.75 27.56
CA GLU A 174 5.70 11.70 26.78
C GLU A 174 6.01 11.59 25.28
N SER A 175 7.30 11.61 24.94
CA SER A 175 7.74 11.51 23.55
C SER A 175 7.23 10.23 22.88
N ARG A 176 7.32 9.10 23.59
CA ARG A 176 6.90 7.80 23.04
C ARG A 176 5.39 7.58 23.04
N ALA A 177 4.66 8.13 24.01
CA ALA A 177 3.20 8.14 23.97
C ALA A 177 2.68 8.94 22.75
N GLN A 178 3.33 10.07 22.45
CA GLN A 178 2.99 10.87 21.27
C GLN A 178 3.31 10.11 19.97
N ALA A 179 4.50 9.51 19.87
CA ALA A 179 4.89 8.72 18.71
C ALA A 179 3.94 7.52 18.44
N LEU A 180 3.44 6.88 19.49
CA LEU A 180 2.43 5.82 19.37
C LEU A 180 1.10 6.32 18.80
N ARG A 181 0.63 7.50 19.25
CA ARG A 181 -0.60 8.11 18.72
C ARG A 181 -0.46 8.54 17.27
N ASP A 182 0.69 9.09 16.91
CA ASP A 182 0.96 9.52 15.54
C ASP A 182 1.03 8.31 14.59
N ALA A 183 1.67 7.21 15.04
CA ALA A 183 1.67 5.93 14.31
C ALA A 183 0.28 5.26 14.23
N ALA A 184 -0.58 5.47 15.22
CA ALA A 184 -1.96 4.98 15.17
C ALA A 184 -2.81 5.76 14.15
N LYS A 185 -2.62 7.09 14.07
CA LYS A 185 -3.30 7.95 13.10
C LYS A 185 -2.91 7.65 11.66
N SER A 186 -1.63 7.42 11.38
CA SER A 186 -1.17 7.10 10.02
C SER A 186 -1.71 5.76 9.49
N LYS A 187 -2.06 4.83 10.38
CA LYS A 187 -2.66 3.53 10.03
C LYS A 187 -4.17 3.60 9.75
N ALA A 188 -4.83 4.70 10.14
CA ALA A 188 -6.29 4.85 10.04
C ALA A 188 -6.80 5.16 8.62
N GLU A 189 -5.91 5.47 7.67
CA GLU A 189 -6.31 5.60 6.27
C GLU A 189 -6.76 4.24 5.71
N PRO A 190 -7.98 4.14 5.12
CA PRO A 190 -8.51 2.89 4.62
C PRO A 190 -7.55 2.21 3.63
N ARG A 191 -7.28 0.94 3.87
CA ARG A 191 -6.39 0.11 3.07
C ARG A 191 -6.96 -0.10 1.67
N GLY A 192 -6.34 0.52 0.66
CA GLY A 192 -6.64 0.28 -0.75
C GLY A 192 -8.09 0.64 -1.09
N THR A 193 -8.33 1.87 -1.51
CA THR A 193 -9.63 2.28 -2.02
C THR A 193 -10.04 1.36 -3.19
N PRO A 194 -11.23 0.72 -3.14
CA PRO A 194 -11.79 -0.02 -4.27
C PRO A 194 -11.70 0.78 -5.58
N VAL A 195 -11.89 2.09 -5.47
CA VAL A 195 -11.81 3.07 -6.56
C VAL A 195 -10.48 3.04 -7.33
N GLU A 196 -9.34 2.83 -6.66
CA GLU A 196 -8.03 2.80 -7.35
C GLU A 196 -7.82 1.49 -8.12
N THR A 197 -8.30 0.38 -7.57
CA THR A 197 -8.28 -0.92 -8.25
C THR A 197 -9.25 -0.90 -9.43
N GLU A 198 -10.48 -0.40 -9.22
CA GLU A 198 -11.48 -0.23 -10.28
C GLU A 198 -11.00 0.71 -11.40
N THR A 199 -10.21 1.74 -11.07
CA THR A 199 -9.62 2.63 -12.09
C THR A 199 -8.57 1.90 -12.92
N LEU A 200 -7.74 1.05 -12.29
CA LEU A 200 -6.78 0.21 -13.02
C LEU A 200 -7.50 -0.81 -13.90
N ASP A 201 -8.47 -1.54 -13.35
CA ASP A 201 -9.26 -2.53 -14.10
C ASP A 201 -10.02 -1.87 -15.26
N LEU A 202 -10.51 -0.64 -15.08
CA LEU A 202 -11.11 0.14 -16.16
C LEU A 202 -10.12 0.46 -17.28
N ILE A 203 -8.92 0.94 -16.94
CA ILE A 203 -7.87 1.26 -17.93
C ILE A 203 -7.40 -0.01 -18.64
N ASP A 204 -7.19 -1.10 -17.90
CA ASP A 204 -6.84 -2.42 -18.43
C ASP A 204 -7.91 -2.92 -19.42
N GLY A 205 -9.19 -2.76 -19.08
CA GLY A 205 -10.31 -3.09 -19.95
C GLY A 205 -10.35 -2.30 -21.27
N ILE A 206 -10.08 -0.99 -21.20
CA ILE A 206 -10.00 -0.13 -22.39
C ILE A 206 -8.87 -0.60 -23.32
N ILE A 207 -7.69 -0.88 -22.76
CA ILE A 207 -6.54 -1.40 -23.51
C ILE A 207 -6.88 -2.75 -24.17
N VAL A 208 -7.49 -3.68 -23.43
CA VAL A 208 -7.89 -4.99 -23.95
C VAL A 208 -8.90 -4.84 -25.09
N SER A 209 -9.87 -3.95 -24.95
CA SER A 209 -10.86 -3.68 -26.01
C SER A 209 -10.18 -3.15 -27.28
N LEU A 210 -9.37 -2.11 -27.16
CA LEU A 210 -8.69 -1.48 -28.31
C LEU A 210 -7.72 -2.44 -29.02
N THR A 211 -6.98 -3.24 -28.25
CA THR A 211 -6.05 -4.22 -28.83
C THR A 211 -6.79 -5.36 -29.55
N ARG A 212 -7.96 -5.80 -29.08
CA ARG A 212 -8.83 -6.74 -29.81
C ARG A 212 -9.39 -6.14 -31.09
N THR A 213 -9.86 -4.90 -31.07
CA THR A 213 -10.33 -4.20 -32.28
C THR A 213 -9.21 -4.07 -33.31
N ALA A 214 -8.00 -3.70 -32.88
CA ALA A 214 -6.82 -3.65 -33.75
C ALA A 214 -6.51 -5.02 -34.37
N ARG A 215 -6.65 -6.10 -33.59
CA ARG A 215 -6.46 -7.48 -34.08
C ARG A 215 -7.48 -7.86 -35.14
N GLU A 216 -8.75 -7.56 -34.92
CA GLU A 216 -9.83 -7.87 -35.87
C GLU A 216 -9.64 -7.12 -37.19
N ALA A 217 -9.30 -5.83 -37.12
CA ALA A 217 -8.95 -5.03 -38.30
C ALA A 217 -7.73 -5.60 -39.04
N ALA A 218 -6.71 -6.06 -38.29
CA ALA A 218 -5.51 -6.66 -38.88
C ALA A 218 -5.78 -8.00 -39.56
N ASP A 219 -6.66 -8.84 -39.01
CA ASP A 219 -7.08 -10.09 -39.64
C ASP A 219 -7.86 -9.84 -40.94
N ALA A 220 -8.72 -8.82 -40.97
CA ALA A 220 -9.44 -8.42 -42.19
C ALA A 220 -8.47 -7.86 -43.25
N ALA A 221 -7.58 -6.94 -42.86
CA ALA A 221 -6.58 -6.36 -43.75
C ALA A 221 -5.61 -7.40 -44.32
N ALA A 222 -5.15 -8.35 -43.51
CA ALA A 222 -4.26 -9.42 -43.94
C ALA A 222 -4.89 -10.31 -45.01
N ARG A 223 -6.20 -10.59 -44.90
CA ARG A 223 -6.95 -11.41 -45.86
C ARG A 223 -7.17 -10.66 -47.18
N GLU A 224 -7.60 -9.41 -47.10
CA GLU A 224 -7.93 -8.60 -48.27
C GLU A 224 -6.67 -8.21 -49.08
N LEU A 225 -5.58 -7.88 -48.38
CA LEU A 225 -4.32 -7.44 -49.01
C LEU A 225 -3.37 -8.61 -49.32
N GLY A 226 -3.67 -9.83 -48.86
CA GLY A 226 -2.79 -10.98 -49.02
C GLY A 226 -1.49 -10.90 -48.22
N GLU A 227 -1.46 -10.10 -47.14
CA GLU A 227 -0.29 -9.85 -46.31
C GLU A 227 -0.45 -10.45 -44.90
N PRO A 228 -0.12 -11.74 -44.69
CA PRO A 228 -0.30 -12.39 -43.38
C PRO A 228 0.57 -11.79 -42.27
N ALA A 229 1.65 -11.08 -42.64
CA ALA A 229 2.51 -10.37 -41.70
C ALA A 229 1.76 -9.31 -40.88
N ILE A 230 0.72 -8.68 -41.46
CA ILE A 230 -0.12 -7.70 -40.75
C ILE A 230 -0.80 -8.39 -39.57
N ALA A 231 -1.47 -9.52 -39.80
CA ALA A 231 -2.11 -10.26 -38.72
C ALA A 231 -1.10 -10.69 -37.65
N THR A 232 0.07 -11.22 -38.03
CA THR A 232 1.09 -11.61 -37.04
C THR A 232 1.56 -10.44 -36.17
N ALA A 233 1.72 -9.24 -36.74
CA ALA A 233 2.17 -8.07 -35.99
C ALA A 233 1.19 -7.65 -34.89
N PHE A 234 -0.12 -7.85 -35.10
CA PHE A 234 -1.19 -7.54 -34.14
C PHE A 234 -1.64 -8.76 -33.31
N GLU A 235 -0.82 -9.80 -33.18
CA GLU A 235 -1.11 -10.93 -32.30
C GLU A 235 -1.34 -10.49 -30.84
N LEU A 236 -2.34 -11.09 -30.19
CA LEU A 236 -2.65 -10.86 -28.78
C LEU A 236 -1.77 -11.74 -27.84
N SER A 237 -0.49 -11.86 -28.15
CA SER A 237 0.45 -12.80 -27.54
C SER A 237 0.74 -12.48 -26.07
N ALA A 238 0.72 -11.20 -25.71
CA ALA A 238 0.96 -10.78 -24.33
C ALA A 238 -0.26 -11.06 -23.44
N LEU A 239 -1.47 -10.86 -23.96
CA LEU A 239 -2.72 -11.17 -23.23
C LEU A 239 -3.02 -12.67 -23.13
N TYR A 240 -2.75 -13.42 -24.21
CA TYR A 240 -3.09 -14.84 -24.33
C TYR A 240 -1.84 -15.69 -24.52
N LYS A 241 -0.87 -15.54 -23.61
CA LYS A 241 0.32 -16.40 -23.56
C LYS A 241 -0.12 -17.86 -23.70
N ARG A 242 0.16 -18.49 -24.85
CA ARG A 242 0.02 -19.94 -25.00
C ARG A 242 0.91 -20.53 -23.92
N HIS A 243 0.33 -21.20 -22.93
CA HIS A 243 1.10 -22.03 -22.02
C HIS A 243 1.87 -23.05 -22.87
N ALA A 244 3.14 -22.74 -23.18
CA ALA A 244 4.06 -23.72 -23.68
C ALA A 244 4.14 -24.77 -22.58
N LYS A 245 3.55 -25.95 -22.83
CA LYS A 245 3.76 -27.14 -22.01
C LYS A 245 5.24 -27.21 -21.72
N LYS A 246 5.59 -27.06 -20.45
CA LYS A 246 6.92 -27.32 -19.89
C LYS A 246 7.39 -28.63 -20.51
N LYS A 247 8.37 -28.58 -21.42
CA LYS A 247 9.00 -29.78 -21.99
C LYS A 247 9.41 -30.62 -20.77
N ALA A 248 8.81 -31.80 -20.65
CA ALA A 248 9.28 -32.79 -19.69
C ALA A 248 10.75 -33.02 -20.01
N GLU A 249 11.62 -32.68 -19.05
CA GLU A 249 13.01 -33.10 -19.09
C GLU A 249 13.00 -34.64 -19.16
N GLU A 250 13.48 -35.17 -20.29
CA GLU A 250 13.75 -36.59 -20.44
C GLU A 250 14.81 -36.99 -19.41
N PRO A 251 14.55 -38.01 -18.57
CA PRO A 251 15.58 -38.53 -17.69
C PRO A 251 16.60 -39.28 -18.55
N LYS A 252 17.87 -38.86 -18.45
CA LYS A 252 19.02 -39.71 -18.78
C LYS A 252 19.42 -40.53 -17.56
#